data_AF-A0AAV8YEE7-F1
#
_entry.id   AF-A0AAV8YEE7-F1
#
_cell.length_a   1.000
_cell.length_b   1.000
_cell.length_c   1.000
_cell.angle_alpha   90.00
_cell.angle_beta   90.00
_cell.angle_gamma   90.00
#
_symmetry.space_group_name_H-M   'P 1'
#
loop_
_entity.id
_entity.type
_entity.pdbx_description
1 polymer ?
#
loop_
_entity_poly.entity_id
_entity_poly.type
_entity_poly.pdbx_seq_one_letter_code
_entity_poly.pdbx_strand_id
1 'polypeptide(L)'
;MSDGREHIPDIFEERAVIREKISTLSFEDLLKMKEDLGSKLYNETIFGPSKKIKQTGLKRENKNRPREISSKIRRKQIGKELNTKDIAVVKKVLPRDPRFDPLCGQYDDNIFKRNYKFVNDIRKDEKKQLEKELKSCTNTERKKTIKFLIQRIDNQIREEIKRDAEHGKKFEEKQNIRDQLKKGEKPVFKKKSVKKLEGLIERFEELKKTNKLRKHIERKSKKLTSRDRKKILNEDLRRLKRDGFVT
;
A
#
# COMPACT_ATOMS: atom_id res chain seq x y z
N MET A 1 -59.85 -39.64 6.80
CA MET A 1 -58.79 -39.30 5.82
C MET A 1 -57.47 -39.53 6.50
N SER A 2 -56.61 -40.29 5.83
CA SER A 2 -55.35 -40.90 6.25
C SER A 2 -54.32 -39.90 6.80
N ASP A 3 -53.70 -40.27 7.92
CA ASP A 3 -52.52 -39.64 8.50
C ASP A 3 -51.32 -39.75 7.56
N GLY A 4 -50.69 -38.60 7.28
CA GLY A 4 -49.42 -38.49 6.56
C GLY A 4 -48.51 -37.51 7.28
N ARG A 5 -47.97 -37.92 8.43
CA ARG A 5 -46.84 -37.24 9.08
C ARG A 5 -45.60 -38.07 8.87
N GLU A 6 -44.78 -37.64 7.92
CA GLU A 6 -43.46 -38.21 7.66
C GLU A 6 -42.60 -38.14 8.93
N HIS A 7 -42.03 -39.28 9.30
CA HIS A 7 -41.09 -39.41 10.39
C HIS A 7 -39.78 -38.71 10.00
N ILE A 8 -39.46 -37.59 10.64
CA ILE A 8 -38.17 -36.91 10.46
C ILE A 8 -37.16 -37.66 11.34
N PRO A 9 -36.20 -38.40 10.76
CA PRO A 9 -35.28 -39.22 11.54
C PRO A 9 -34.32 -38.34 12.36
N ASP A 10 -33.98 -38.84 13.55
CA ASP A 10 -33.04 -38.17 14.44
C ASP A 10 -31.64 -38.15 13.80
N ILE A 11 -30.95 -37.00 13.79
CA ILE A 11 -29.61 -36.81 13.16
C ILE A 11 -28.59 -37.86 13.65
N PHE A 12 -28.83 -38.44 14.83
CA PHE A 12 -28.01 -39.50 15.39
C PHE A 12 -28.18 -40.85 14.68
N GLU A 13 -29.39 -41.20 14.25
CA GLU A 13 -29.69 -42.44 13.52
C GLU A 13 -29.08 -42.42 12.12
N GLU A 14 -29.19 -41.30 11.41
CA GLU A 14 -28.57 -41.14 10.09
C GLU A 14 -27.05 -41.34 10.13
N ARG A 15 -26.39 -40.85 11.19
CA ARG A 15 -24.93 -41.05 11.39
C ARG A 15 -24.57 -42.50 11.66
N ALA A 16 -25.38 -43.22 12.43
CA ALA A 16 -25.16 -44.64 12.69
C ALA A 16 -25.22 -45.45 11.39
N VAL A 17 -26.23 -45.18 10.56
CA VAL A 17 -26.40 -45.80 9.24
C VAL A 17 -25.22 -45.45 8.31
N ILE A 18 -24.74 -44.21 8.33
CA ILE A 18 -23.56 -43.78 7.56
C ILE A 18 -22.31 -44.54 8.02
N ARG A 19 -22.14 -44.72 9.33
CA ARG A 19 -20.98 -45.43 9.89
C ARG A 19 -20.95 -46.91 9.52
N GLU A 20 -22.11 -47.58 9.51
CA GLU A 20 -22.21 -48.98 9.06
C GLU A 20 -21.85 -49.12 7.59
N LYS A 21 -22.40 -48.26 6.71
CA LYS A 21 -22.07 -48.24 5.27
C LYS A 21 -20.59 -47.99 5.00
N ILE A 22 -19.94 -47.19 5.83
CA ILE A 22 -18.52 -46.87 5.69
C ILE A 22 -17.64 -48.01 6.19
N SER A 23 -18.10 -48.78 7.18
CA SER A 23 -17.37 -49.93 7.71
C SER A 23 -17.19 -51.07 6.68
N THR A 24 -18.06 -51.15 5.68
CA THR A 24 -17.99 -52.16 4.61
C THR A 24 -17.07 -51.77 3.45
N LEU A 25 -16.57 -50.53 3.39
CA LEU A 25 -15.74 -50.04 2.29
C LEU A 25 -14.26 -50.32 2.51
N SER A 26 -13.51 -50.47 1.41
CA SER A 26 -12.06 -50.69 1.48
C SER A 26 -11.33 -49.42 1.93
N PHE A 27 -10.13 -49.57 2.49
CA PHE A 27 -9.35 -48.43 2.96
C PHE A 27 -9.01 -47.42 1.86
N GLU A 28 -8.82 -47.88 0.62
CA GLU A 28 -8.56 -47.01 -0.53
C GLU A 28 -9.77 -46.11 -0.82
N ASP A 29 -10.98 -46.68 -0.76
CA ASP A 29 -12.22 -45.95 -0.99
C ASP A 29 -12.49 -44.93 0.13
N LEU A 30 -12.16 -45.29 1.38
CA LEU A 30 -12.21 -44.35 2.51
C LEU A 30 -11.26 -43.16 2.32
N LEU A 31 -10.07 -43.41 1.77
CA LEU A 31 -9.08 -42.37 1.53
C LEU A 31 -9.55 -41.42 0.42
N LYS A 32 -10.04 -41.95 -0.71
CA LYS A 32 -10.64 -41.15 -1.79
C LYS A 32 -11.80 -40.30 -1.29
N MET A 33 -12.73 -40.89 -0.53
CA MET A 33 -13.83 -40.12 0.06
C MET A 33 -13.37 -39.00 0.99
N LYS A 34 -12.31 -39.22 1.79
CA LYS A 34 -11.75 -38.20 2.66
C LYS A 34 -11.05 -37.09 1.88
N GLU A 35 -10.43 -37.39 0.75
CA GLU A 35 -9.82 -36.42 -0.16
C GLU A 35 -10.88 -35.57 -0.86
N ASP A 36 -11.95 -36.19 -1.38
CA ASP A 36 -13.04 -35.53 -2.10
C ASP A 36 -13.92 -34.65 -1.19
N LEU A 37 -14.31 -35.17 -0.02
CA LEU A 37 -15.15 -34.44 0.95
C LEU A 37 -14.35 -33.47 1.84
N GLY A 38 -13.05 -33.71 1.95
CA GLY A 38 -12.14 -32.98 2.84
C GLY A 38 -12.15 -33.48 4.29
N SER A 39 -10.97 -33.47 4.92
CA SER A 39 -10.74 -34.05 6.26
C SER A 39 -11.64 -33.52 7.38
N LYS A 40 -12.03 -32.24 7.34
CA LYS A 40 -12.88 -31.63 8.38
C LYS A 40 -14.32 -32.11 8.29
N LEU A 41 -14.89 -32.10 7.08
CA LEU A 41 -16.27 -32.51 6.84
C LEU A 41 -16.43 -34.01 7.10
N TYR A 42 -15.50 -34.81 6.60
CA TYR A 42 -15.44 -36.26 6.86
C TYR A 42 -15.37 -36.57 8.37
N ASN A 43 -14.49 -35.89 9.12
CA ASN A 43 -14.39 -36.14 10.55
C ASN A 43 -15.64 -35.71 11.32
N GLU A 44 -16.31 -34.64 10.89
CA GLU A 44 -17.55 -34.17 11.51
C GLU A 44 -18.75 -35.08 11.21
N THR A 45 -18.84 -35.64 10.01
CA THR A 45 -19.92 -36.57 9.66
C THR A 45 -19.79 -37.91 10.38
N ILE A 46 -18.56 -38.41 10.54
CA ILE A 46 -18.30 -39.72 11.18
C ILE A 46 -18.21 -39.64 12.70
N PHE A 47 -17.49 -38.65 13.22
CA PHE A 47 -17.21 -38.53 14.67
C PHE A 47 -18.04 -37.44 15.35
N GLY A 48 -18.81 -36.65 14.60
CA GLY A 48 -19.58 -35.54 15.12
C GLY A 48 -18.75 -34.28 15.42
N PRO A 49 -19.39 -33.19 15.85
CA PRO A 49 -18.70 -31.96 16.23
C PRO A 49 -17.84 -32.19 17.47
N SER A 50 -16.50 -32.17 17.30
CA SER A 50 -15.58 -32.32 18.43
C SER A 50 -15.69 -31.14 19.41
N LYS A 51 -16.24 -31.38 20.61
CA LYS A 51 -16.18 -30.40 21.70
C LYS A 51 -14.74 -30.33 22.20
N LYS A 52 -14.04 -29.20 21.98
CA LYS A 52 -12.75 -28.94 22.64
C LYS A 52 -12.98 -28.89 24.15
N ILE A 53 -12.67 -29.98 24.85
CA ILE A 53 -12.69 -30.03 26.31
C ILE A 53 -11.63 -29.05 26.80
N LYS A 54 -12.06 -27.86 27.24
CA LYS A 54 -11.20 -26.98 28.03
C LYS A 54 -10.98 -27.72 29.35
N GLN A 55 -9.77 -28.21 29.58
CA GLN A 55 -9.32 -28.69 30.89
C GLN A 55 -9.60 -27.57 31.90
N THR A 56 -10.71 -27.67 32.63
CA THR A 56 -11.06 -26.71 33.68
C THR A 56 -10.03 -26.91 34.78
N GLY A 57 -9.19 -25.91 35.02
CA GLY A 57 -8.03 -26.04 35.91
C GLY A 57 -8.38 -26.66 37.27
N LEU A 58 -7.52 -27.59 37.72
CA LEU A 58 -7.62 -28.37 38.96
C LEU A 58 -8.28 -27.55 40.08
N LYS A 59 -9.51 -27.91 40.49
CA LYS A 59 -10.18 -27.26 41.63
C LYS A 59 -9.56 -27.77 42.92
N ARG A 60 -9.49 -26.94 43.96
CA ARG A 60 -9.13 -27.40 45.31
C ARG A 60 -10.27 -28.28 45.82
N GLU A 61 -9.95 -29.40 46.47
CA GLU A 61 -10.95 -30.28 47.11
C GLU A 61 -11.54 -29.64 48.37
N ASN A 62 -10.76 -28.87 49.13
CA ASN A 62 -11.21 -28.15 50.31
C ASN A 62 -10.52 -26.77 50.40
N LYS A 63 -11.15 -25.81 51.09
CA LYS A 63 -10.71 -24.40 51.19
C LYS A 63 -9.34 -24.24 51.86
N ASN A 64 -8.98 -25.19 52.73
CA ASN A 64 -7.75 -25.18 53.53
C ASN A 64 -6.59 -25.98 52.89
N ARG A 65 -6.77 -26.59 51.71
CA ARG A 65 -5.70 -27.32 51.00
C ARG A 65 -5.04 -26.41 49.95
N PRO A 66 -3.70 -26.39 49.80
CA PRO A 66 -3.03 -25.66 48.72
C PRO A 66 -3.46 -26.15 47.33
N ARG A 67 -3.36 -25.29 46.31
CA ARG A 67 -3.74 -25.61 44.93
C ARG A 67 -2.48 -25.95 44.15
N GLU A 68 -2.52 -27.01 43.35
CA GLU A 68 -1.50 -27.26 42.35
C GLU A 68 -1.63 -26.26 41.19
N ILE A 69 -0.50 -25.62 40.84
CA ILE A 69 -0.41 -24.61 39.78
C ILE A 69 0.73 -25.05 38.85
N SER A 70 0.52 -24.99 37.53
CA SER A 70 1.58 -25.30 36.57
C SER A 70 2.74 -24.31 36.69
N SER A 71 3.97 -24.84 36.69
CA SER A 71 5.21 -24.04 36.69
C SER A 71 5.36 -23.13 35.47
N LYS A 72 4.59 -23.36 34.40
CA LYS A 72 4.58 -22.54 33.17
C LYS A 72 3.68 -21.30 33.27
N ILE A 73 2.93 -21.14 34.36
CA ILE A 73 2.07 -19.96 34.55
C ILE A 73 2.96 -18.76 34.89
N ARG A 74 2.99 -17.76 34.00
CA ARG A 74 3.66 -16.49 34.25
C ARG A 74 3.05 -15.85 35.50
N ARG A 75 3.89 -15.42 36.44
CA ARG A 75 3.43 -14.65 37.61
C ARG A 75 2.68 -13.42 37.12
N LYS A 76 1.52 -13.12 37.72
CA LYS A 76 0.91 -11.81 37.56
C LYS A 76 1.93 -10.80 38.09
N GLN A 77 2.53 -10.03 37.20
CA GLN A 77 3.31 -8.87 37.59
C GLN A 77 2.32 -8.00 38.36
N ILE A 78 2.58 -7.82 39.65
CA ILE A 78 1.89 -6.82 40.45
C ILE A 78 2.29 -5.51 39.79
N GLY A 79 1.44 -5.08 38.86
CA GLY A 79 1.75 -4.07 37.88
C GLY A 79 2.01 -2.76 38.58
N LYS A 80 2.81 -1.93 37.92
CA LYS A 80 3.05 -0.51 38.18
C LYS A 80 1.79 0.33 38.49
N GLU A 81 0.61 -0.25 38.27
CA GLU A 81 -0.74 0.27 38.53
C GLU A 81 -1.10 0.42 40.02
N LEU A 82 -0.39 -0.23 40.95
CA LEU A 82 -0.60 0.02 42.39
C LEU A 82 0.13 1.28 42.89
N ASN A 83 1.14 1.76 42.16
CA ASN A 83 1.87 3.01 42.47
C ASN A 83 1.26 4.24 41.77
N THR A 84 0.15 4.11 41.04
CA THR A 84 -0.45 5.21 40.25
C THR A 84 -1.69 5.82 40.87
N LYS A 85 -2.15 5.38 42.04
CA LYS A 85 -3.42 5.87 42.61
C LYS A 85 -3.29 7.16 43.43
N ASP A 86 -2.14 7.40 44.09
CA ASP A 86 -2.00 8.55 45.00
C ASP A 86 -0.82 9.48 44.70
N ILE A 87 -0.06 9.24 43.63
CA ILE A 87 0.97 10.18 43.18
C ILE A 87 0.37 10.96 42.01
N ALA A 88 -0.07 12.19 42.26
CA ALA A 88 -0.42 13.12 41.20
C ALA A 88 0.82 13.29 40.30
N VAL A 89 0.85 12.55 39.19
CA VAL A 89 1.88 12.70 38.17
C VAL A 89 1.70 14.11 37.62
N VAL A 90 2.50 15.05 38.11
CA VAL A 90 2.58 16.41 37.58
C VAL A 90 2.81 16.25 36.08
N LYS A 91 1.84 16.67 35.26
CA LYS A 91 1.97 16.65 33.81
C LYS A 91 3.20 17.49 33.48
N LYS A 92 4.30 16.83 33.10
CA LYS A 92 5.50 17.53 32.68
C LYS A 92 5.10 18.46 31.54
N VAL A 93 5.28 19.76 31.73
CA VAL A 93 5.11 20.75 30.66
C VAL A 93 6.22 20.47 29.67
N LEU A 94 5.92 19.72 28.62
CA LEU A 94 6.84 19.53 27.51
C LEU A 94 6.95 20.88 26.78
N PRO A 95 8.16 21.38 26.47
CA PRO A 95 8.32 22.54 25.62
C PRO A 95 7.66 22.23 24.27
N ARG A 96 6.62 23.00 23.92
CA ARG A 96 5.91 22.85 22.66
C ARG A 96 6.60 23.73 21.62
N ASP A 97 7.16 23.12 20.59
CA ASP A 97 7.63 23.86 19.42
C ASP A 97 6.42 24.08 18.50
N PRO A 98 5.97 25.33 18.29
CA PRO A 98 4.79 25.61 17.46
C PRO A 98 4.94 25.12 16.01
N ARG A 99 6.18 24.88 15.53
CA ARG A 99 6.42 24.29 14.20
C ARG A 99 6.05 22.81 14.14
N PHE A 100 6.10 22.13 15.27
CA PHE A 100 5.86 20.68 15.40
C PHE A 100 4.66 20.36 16.30
N ASP A 101 3.93 21.37 16.77
CA ASP A 101 2.72 21.19 17.58
C ASP A 101 1.53 20.86 16.68
N PRO A 102 0.87 19.70 16.86
CA PRO A 102 -0.34 19.34 16.11
C PRO A 102 -1.47 20.37 16.21
N LEU A 103 -1.50 21.20 17.27
CA LEU A 103 -2.51 22.23 17.47
C LEU A 103 -2.28 23.49 16.61
N CYS A 104 -1.06 23.72 16.10
CA CYS A 104 -0.71 24.92 15.35
C CYS A 104 -1.15 24.91 13.87
N GLY A 105 -1.91 23.89 13.45
CA GLY A 105 -2.46 23.76 12.10
C GLY A 105 -1.72 22.76 11.22
N GLN A 106 -2.23 22.55 10.00
CA GLN A 106 -1.68 21.62 9.03
C GLN A 106 -1.05 22.37 7.86
N TYR A 107 -0.04 21.77 7.23
CA TYR A 107 0.62 22.35 6.06
C TYR A 107 -0.35 22.46 4.88
N ASP A 108 -0.59 23.68 4.40
CA ASP A 108 -1.27 23.96 3.13
C ASP A 108 -0.25 24.46 2.10
N ASP A 109 -0.05 23.67 1.06
CA ASP A 109 0.86 23.95 -0.05
C ASP A 109 0.51 25.26 -0.78
N ASN A 110 -0.78 25.63 -0.86
CA ASN A 110 -1.19 26.85 -1.56
C ASN A 110 -0.81 28.10 -0.77
N ILE A 111 -1.03 28.08 0.55
CA ILE A 111 -0.66 29.18 1.45
C ILE A 111 0.86 29.32 1.49
N PHE A 112 1.57 28.20 1.62
CA PHE A 112 3.03 28.19 1.59
C PHE A 112 3.58 28.81 0.30
N LYS A 113 3.09 28.37 -0.87
CA LYS A 113 3.52 28.92 -2.16
C LYS A 113 3.24 30.41 -2.30
N ARG A 114 2.11 30.89 -1.79
CA ARG A 114 1.77 32.33 -1.80
C ARG A 114 2.73 33.12 -0.91
N ASN A 115 2.94 32.66 0.32
CA ASN A 115 3.77 33.36 1.32
C ASN A 115 5.25 33.36 0.93
N TYR A 116 5.74 32.27 0.33
CA TYR A 116 7.15 32.09 -0.04
C TYR A 116 7.41 32.28 -1.54
N LYS A 117 6.51 32.97 -2.26
CA LYS A 117 6.65 33.21 -3.71
C LYS A 117 7.97 33.92 -4.06
N PHE A 118 8.42 34.82 -3.19
CA PHE A 118 9.66 35.60 -3.36
C PHE A 118 10.93 34.74 -3.46
N VAL A 119 10.92 33.51 -2.91
CA VAL A 119 12.06 32.59 -2.97
C VAL A 119 12.43 32.28 -4.43
N ASN A 120 11.46 32.32 -5.33
CA ASN A 120 11.70 32.07 -6.76
C ASN A 120 12.49 33.19 -7.41
N ASP A 121 12.30 34.42 -6.97
CA ASP A 121 13.04 35.57 -7.48
C ASP A 121 14.47 35.55 -6.92
N ILE A 122 14.65 35.18 -5.66
CA ILE A 122 15.97 34.92 -5.06
C ILE A 122 16.74 33.88 -5.88
N ARG A 123 16.13 32.73 -6.21
CA ARG A 123 16.77 31.68 -7.03
C ARG A 123 17.21 32.18 -8.41
N LYS A 124 16.41 33.05 -9.06
CA LYS A 124 16.77 33.63 -10.35
C LYS A 124 17.99 34.55 -10.22
N ASP A 125 18.05 35.32 -9.15
CA ASP A 125 19.17 36.23 -8.91
C ASP A 125 20.45 35.49 -8.51
N GLU A 126 20.35 34.45 -7.68
CA GLU A 126 21.44 33.51 -7.40
C GLU A 126 22.00 32.89 -8.68
N LYS A 127 21.12 32.46 -9.60
CA LYS A 127 21.55 31.95 -10.91
C LYS A 127 22.35 32.99 -11.69
N LYS A 128 21.87 34.23 -11.77
CA LYS A 128 22.59 35.33 -12.45
C LYS A 128 23.95 35.60 -11.81
N GLN A 129 24.04 35.55 -10.48
CA GLN A 129 25.29 35.71 -9.75
C GLN A 129 26.29 34.59 -10.08
N LEU A 130 25.84 33.32 -10.07
CA LEU A 130 26.66 32.17 -10.44
C LEU A 130 27.11 32.24 -11.91
N GLU A 131 26.28 32.75 -12.82
CA GLU A 131 26.67 32.97 -14.23
C GLU A 131 27.77 34.03 -14.36
N LYS A 132 27.74 35.09 -13.55
CA LYS A 132 28.82 36.10 -13.49
C LYS A 132 30.10 35.52 -12.88
N GLU A 133 29.98 34.73 -11.82
CA GLU A 133 31.10 34.03 -11.20
C GLU A 133 31.74 33.04 -12.19
N LEU A 134 30.93 32.33 -12.97
CA LEU A 134 31.44 31.39 -13.97
C LEU A 134 32.31 32.06 -15.04
N LYS A 135 31.97 33.30 -15.42
CA LYS A 135 32.72 34.09 -16.42
C LYS A 135 34.04 34.62 -15.86
N SER A 136 34.08 35.01 -14.60
CA SER A 136 35.25 35.60 -13.94
C SER A 136 36.20 34.58 -13.33
N CYS A 137 35.70 33.39 -12.99
CA CYS A 137 36.51 32.35 -12.38
C CYS A 137 37.56 31.84 -13.38
N THR A 138 38.78 31.57 -12.91
CA THR A 138 39.85 30.95 -13.72
C THR A 138 40.03 29.47 -13.35
N ASN A 139 39.90 29.15 -12.06
CA ASN A 139 40.09 27.80 -11.52
C ASN A 139 39.09 26.78 -12.12
N THR A 140 39.63 25.67 -12.63
CA THR A 140 38.89 24.63 -13.34
C THR A 140 37.95 23.83 -12.43
N GLU A 141 38.34 23.55 -11.19
CA GLU A 141 37.51 22.83 -10.22
C GLU A 141 36.33 23.68 -9.79
N ARG A 142 36.59 24.94 -9.43
CA ARG A 142 35.54 25.89 -9.07
C ARG A 142 34.54 26.09 -10.21
N LYS A 143 35.01 26.22 -11.47
CA LYS A 143 34.12 26.25 -12.65
C LYS A 143 33.19 25.04 -12.75
N LYS A 144 33.69 23.82 -12.48
CA LYS A 144 32.85 22.61 -12.48
C LYS A 144 31.77 22.69 -11.41
N THR A 145 32.12 23.13 -10.19
CA THR A 145 31.15 23.28 -9.10
C THR A 145 30.08 24.33 -9.44
N ILE A 146 30.46 25.48 -9.99
CA ILE A 146 29.52 26.53 -10.38
C ILE A 146 28.57 26.04 -11.47
N LYS A 147 29.09 25.35 -12.51
CA LYS A 147 28.24 24.76 -13.57
C LYS A 147 27.23 23.77 -13.01
N PHE A 148 27.63 22.94 -12.06
CA PHE A 148 26.74 21.99 -11.39
C PHE A 148 25.64 22.72 -10.59
N LEU A 149 25.99 23.78 -9.87
CA LEU A 149 25.01 24.58 -9.12
C LEU A 149 23.99 25.27 -10.04
N ILE A 150 24.45 25.86 -11.14
CA ILE A 150 23.56 26.45 -12.16
C ILE A 150 22.59 25.39 -12.69
N GLN A 151 23.10 24.21 -13.05
CA GLN A 151 22.26 23.11 -13.52
C GLN A 151 21.21 22.68 -12.48
N ARG A 152 21.58 22.65 -11.19
CA ARG A 152 20.68 22.32 -10.09
C ARG A 152 19.56 23.34 -9.96
N ILE A 153 19.88 24.63 -9.98
CA ILE A 153 18.88 25.72 -9.92
C ILE A 153 17.98 25.66 -11.15
N ASP A 154 18.54 25.45 -12.34
CA ASP A 154 17.75 25.31 -13.58
C ASP A 154 16.79 24.13 -13.56
N ASN A 155 17.19 23.02 -12.94
CA ASN A 155 16.29 21.88 -12.75
C ASN A 155 15.16 22.23 -11.78
N GLN A 156 15.45 22.93 -10.69
CA GLN A 156 14.44 23.36 -9.71
C GLN A 156 13.42 24.32 -10.35
N ILE A 157 13.89 25.33 -11.08
CA ILE A 157 13.01 26.29 -11.79
C ILE A 157 12.13 25.56 -12.82
N ARG A 158 12.70 24.62 -13.59
CA ARG A 158 11.93 23.84 -14.57
C ARG A 158 10.86 22.96 -13.93
N GLU A 159 11.18 22.29 -12.83
CA GLU A 159 10.19 21.48 -12.11
C GLU A 159 9.09 22.33 -11.47
N GLU A 160 9.43 23.53 -11.00
CA GLU A 160 8.45 24.48 -10.47
C GLU A 160 7.47 24.96 -11.55
N ILE A 161 7.97 25.44 -12.69
CA ILE A 161 7.14 25.85 -13.84
C ILE A 161 6.19 24.71 -14.26
N LYS A 162 6.70 23.48 -14.30
CA LYS A 162 5.90 22.31 -14.65
C LYS A 162 4.80 22.05 -13.62
N ARG A 163 5.12 22.12 -12.32
CA ARG A 163 4.12 21.96 -11.24
C ARG A 163 3.07 23.05 -11.33
N ASP A 164 3.46 24.29 -11.54
CA ASP A 164 2.53 25.42 -11.65
C ASP A 164 1.60 25.26 -12.86
N ALA A 165 2.11 24.81 -14.00
CA ALA A 165 1.29 24.48 -15.17
C ALA A 165 0.28 23.34 -14.86
N GLU A 166 0.71 22.28 -14.18
CA GLU A 166 -0.19 21.18 -13.76
C GLU A 166 -1.24 21.65 -12.75
N HIS A 167 -0.87 22.54 -11.82
CA HIS A 167 -1.80 23.15 -10.87
C HIS A 167 -2.79 24.08 -11.58
N GLY A 168 -2.34 24.89 -12.55
CA GLY A 168 -3.17 25.74 -13.38
C GLY A 168 -4.25 24.95 -14.12
N LYS A 169 -3.87 23.87 -14.82
CA LYS A 169 -4.82 22.98 -15.51
C LYS A 169 -5.88 22.39 -14.57
N LYS A 170 -5.47 21.92 -13.38
CA LYS A 170 -6.41 21.41 -12.36
C LYS A 170 -7.34 22.50 -11.83
N PHE A 171 -6.83 23.72 -11.70
CA PHE A 171 -7.62 24.86 -11.26
C PHE A 171 -8.67 25.23 -12.32
N GLU A 172 -8.28 25.31 -13.59
CA GLU A 172 -9.19 25.54 -14.72
C GLU A 172 -10.28 24.47 -14.81
N GLU A 173 -9.92 23.18 -14.70
CA GLU A 173 -10.90 22.09 -14.64
C GLU A 173 -11.93 22.30 -13.52
N LYS A 174 -11.47 22.68 -12.31
CA LYS A 174 -12.35 22.95 -11.17
C LYS A 174 -13.23 24.17 -11.40
N GLN A 175 -12.71 25.23 -12.03
CA GLN A 175 -13.48 26.42 -12.35
C GLN A 175 -14.57 26.12 -13.37
N ASN A 176 -14.23 25.40 -14.46
CA ASN A 176 -15.21 24.98 -15.46
C ASN A 176 -16.34 24.14 -14.85
N ILE A 177 -16.02 23.21 -13.95
CA ILE A 177 -17.01 22.41 -13.21
C ILE A 177 -17.90 23.30 -12.33
N ARG A 178 -17.31 24.27 -11.62
CA ARG A 178 -18.06 25.22 -10.80
C ARG A 178 -19.01 26.06 -11.64
N ASP A 179 -18.57 26.48 -12.82
CA ASP A 179 -19.38 27.32 -13.70
C ASP A 179 -20.52 26.54 -14.38
N GLN A 180 -20.30 25.26 -14.73
CA GLN A 180 -21.38 24.35 -15.16
C GLN A 180 -22.43 24.18 -14.06
N LEU A 181 -22.00 23.94 -12.82
CA LEU A 181 -22.89 23.80 -11.67
C LEU A 181 -23.70 25.08 -11.43
N LYS A 182 -23.08 26.27 -11.52
CA LYS A 182 -23.80 27.55 -11.41
C LYS A 182 -24.87 27.73 -12.47
N LYS A 183 -24.65 27.22 -13.68
CA LYS A 183 -25.63 27.23 -14.79
C LYS A 183 -26.74 26.18 -14.61
N GLY A 184 -26.65 25.30 -13.62
CA GLY A 184 -27.57 24.18 -13.42
C GLY A 184 -27.29 22.97 -14.32
N GLU A 185 -26.19 22.98 -15.06
CA GLU A 185 -25.75 21.85 -15.88
C GLU A 185 -25.09 20.76 -15.02
N LYS A 186 -25.23 19.49 -15.43
CA LYS A 186 -24.57 18.37 -14.76
C LYS A 186 -23.06 18.41 -15.03
N PRO A 187 -22.18 18.46 -14.00
CA PRO A 187 -20.74 18.57 -14.20
C PRO A 187 -20.15 17.29 -14.82
N VAL A 188 -19.27 17.45 -15.81
CA VAL A 188 -18.64 16.33 -16.51
C VAL A 188 -17.22 16.10 -16.00
N PHE A 189 -16.98 14.95 -15.37
CA PHE A 189 -15.65 14.56 -14.88
C PHE A 189 -14.95 13.65 -15.89
N LYS A 190 -13.82 14.13 -16.45
CA LYS A 190 -12.99 13.30 -17.34
C LYS A 190 -12.39 12.11 -16.58
N LYS A 191 -12.49 10.91 -17.17
CA LYS A 191 -11.83 9.69 -16.67
C LYS A 191 -10.31 9.87 -16.66
N LYS A 192 -9.62 9.18 -15.74
CA LYS A 192 -8.15 9.22 -15.63
C LYS A 192 -7.43 8.80 -16.93
N SER A 193 -7.99 7.87 -17.70
CA SER A 193 -7.46 7.44 -19.00
C SER A 193 -7.48 8.56 -20.04
N VAL A 194 -8.59 9.30 -20.11
CA VAL A 194 -8.77 10.42 -21.04
C VAL A 194 -7.77 11.53 -20.72
N LYS A 195 -7.63 11.92 -19.45
CA LYS A 195 -6.63 12.92 -19.03
C LYS A 195 -5.19 12.53 -19.39
N LYS A 196 -4.86 11.24 -19.28
CA LYS A 196 -3.55 10.74 -19.70
C LYS A 196 -3.35 10.89 -21.21
N LEU A 197 -4.36 10.52 -22.01
CA LEU A 197 -4.31 10.65 -23.47
C LEU A 197 -4.17 12.12 -23.90
N GLU A 198 -4.93 13.03 -23.28
CA GLU A 198 -4.79 14.48 -23.48
C GLU A 198 -3.37 14.95 -23.19
N GLY A 199 -2.79 14.59 -22.05
CA GLY A 199 -1.40 14.93 -21.73
C GLY A 199 -0.36 14.30 -22.67
N LEU A 200 -0.65 13.14 -23.27
CA LEU A 200 0.20 12.54 -24.31
C LEU A 200 0.15 13.35 -25.62
N ILE A 201 -1.04 13.82 -26.01
CA ILE A 201 -1.24 14.66 -27.20
C ILE A 201 -0.52 15.99 -27.02
N GLU A 202 -0.73 16.68 -25.90
CA GLU A 202 -0.04 17.93 -25.58
C GLU A 202 1.48 17.79 -25.67
N ARG A 203 2.03 16.72 -25.05
CA ARG A 203 3.46 16.45 -25.10
C ARG A 203 3.96 16.14 -26.51
N PHE A 204 3.16 15.44 -27.32
CA PHE A 204 3.49 15.16 -28.71
C PHE A 204 3.54 16.47 -29.52
N GLU A 205 2.58 17.36 -29.34
CA GLU A 205 2.55 18.67 -29.97
C GLU A 205 3.74 19.53 -29.55
N GLU A 206 4.08 19.58 -28.27
CA GLU A 206 5.28 20.27 -27.77
C GLU A 206 6.56 19.72 -28.41
N LEU A 207 6.69 18.39 -28.53
CA LEU A 207 7.83 17.75 -29.18
C LEU A 207 7.88 18.03 -30.69
N LYS A 208 6.72 18.17 -31.33
CA LYS A 208 6.59 18.55 -32.74
C LYS A 208 7.01 20.02 -32.92
N LYS A 209 6.49 20.93 -32.09
CA LYS A 209 6.86 22.37 -32.08
C LYS A 209 8.35 22.58 -31.84
N THR A 210 8.95 21.80 -30.94
CA THR A 210 10.39 21.90 -30.61
C THR A 210 11.29 21.10 -31.57
N ASN A 211 10.74 20.48 -32.63
CA ASN A 211 11.46 19.63 -33.59
C ASN A 211 12.25 18.46 -32.95
N LYS A 212 11.91 18.07 -31.71
CA LYS A 212 12.57 17.01 -30.94
C LYS A 212 11.87 15.66 -31.07
N LEU A 213 10.77 15.59 -31.83
CA LEU A 213 9.95 14.39 -31.98
C LEU A 213 10.73 13.19 -32.54
N ARG A 214 11.49 13.35 -33.62
CA ARG A 214 12.28 12.26 -34.23
C ARG A 214 13.27 11.64 -33.23
N LYS A 215 14.01 12.50 -32.52
CA LYS A 215 14.96 12.08 -31.47
C LYS A 215 14.27 11.38 -30.29
N HIS A 216 13.04 11.80 -29.95
CA HIS A 216 12.25 11.13 -28.91
C HIS A 216 11.84 9.72 -29.35
N ILE A 217 11.35 9.57 -30.58
CA ILE A 217 10.96 8.27 -31.16
C ILE A 217 12.16 7.34 -31.23
N GLU A 218 13.31 7.84 -31.70
CA GLU A 218 14.54 7.06 -31.80
C GLU A 218 14.99 6.53 -30.42
N ARG A 219 15.04 7.41 -29.40
CA ARG A 219 15.38 7.00 -28.02
C ARG A 219 14.37 6.00 -27.46
N LYS A 220 13.08 6.19 -27.74
CA LYS A 220 12.02 5.29 -27.29
C LYS A 220 12.15 3.92 -27.95
N SER A 221 12.41 3.89 -29.26
CA SER A 221 12.67 2.68 -30.04
C SER A 221 13.88 1.92 -29.49
N LYS A 222 15.03 2.60 -29.31
CA LYS A 222 16.23 2.01 -28.70
C LYS A 222 15.98 1.43 -27.30
N LYS A 223 15.17 2.11 -26.47
CA LYS A 223 14.81 1.62 -25.13
C LYS A 223 13.89 0.39 -25.20
N LEU A 224 12.95 0.36 -26.15
CA LEU A 224 12.06 -0.78 -26.36
C LEU A 224 12.84 -1.99 -26.85
N THR A 225 13.66 -1.85 -27.89
CA THR A 225 14.48 -2.94 -28.42
C THR A 225 15.43 -3.52 -27.37
N SER A 226 16.09 -2.67 -26.57
CA SER A 226 16.92 -3.12 -25.46
C SER A 226 16.13 -3.90 -24.41
N ARG A 227 14.92 -3.44 -24.06
CA ARG A 227 14.04 -4.14 -23.12
C ARG A 227 13.56 -5.48 -23.68
N ASP A 228 13.21 -5.52 -24.95
CA ASP A 228 12.70 -6.72 -25.61
C ASP A 228 13.81 -7.77 -25.77
N ARG A 229 15.04 -7.36 -26.10
CA ARG A 229 16.22 -8.23 -26.04
C ARG A 229 16.44 -8.85 -24.65
N LYS A 230 16.32 -8.04 -23.59
CA LYS A 230 16.42 -8.55 -22.20
C LYS A 230 15.30 -9.53 -21.85
N LYS A 231 14.07 -9.27 -22.32
CA LYS A 231 12.94 -10.17 -22.13
C LYS A 231 13.16 -11.50 -22.84
N ILE A 232 13.60 -11.47 -24.10
CA ILE A 232 13.91 -12.67 -24.89
C ILE A 232 14.99 -13.49 -24.16
N LEU A 233 16.11 -12.87 -23.78
CA LEU A 233 17.18 -13.55 -23.03
C LEU A 233 16.66 -14.18 -21.72
N ASN A 234 15.80 -13.47 -20.99
CA ASN A 234 15.21 -14.00 -19.76
C ASN A 234 14.24 -15.17 -20.03
N GLU A 235 13.46 -15.11 -21.11
CA GLU A 235 12.60 -16.22 -21.52
C GLU A 235 13.40 -17.43 -22.00
N ASP A 236 14.51 -17.22 -22.71
CA ASP A 236 15.42 -18.27 -23.14
C ASP A 236 16.11 -18.94 -21.94
N LEU A 237 16.55 -18.15 -20.95
CA LEU A 237 17.06 -18.68 -19.68
C LEU A 237 15.99 -19.49 -18.92
N ARG A 238 14.73 -19.03 -18.91
CA ARG A 238 13.61 -19.78 -18.32
C ARG A 238 13.34 -21.08 -19.07
N ARG A 239 13.46 -21.09 -20.40
CA ARG A 239 13.34 -22.30 -21.23
C ARG A 239 14.45 -23.29 -20.91
N LEU A 240 15.71 -22.86 -20.92
CA LEU A 240 16.86 -23.70 -20.61
C LEU A 240 16.81 -24.30 -19.19
N LYS A 241 16.29 -23.54 -18.20
CA LYS A 241 16.04 -24.07 -16.85
C LYS A 241 14.91 -25.09 -16.80
N ARG A 242 13.85 -24.91 -17.60
CA ARG A 242 12.75 -25.92 -17.71
C ARG A 242 13.23 -27.19 -18.38
N ASP A 243 14.09 -27.08 -19.37
CA ASP A 243 14.58 -28.19 -20.18
C ASP A 243 15.80 -28.89 -19.53
N GLY A 244 16.20 -28.49 -18.32
CA GLY A 244 17.26 -29.13 -17.52
C GLY A 244 18.69 -28.84 -17.97
N PHE A 245 18.90 -27.93 -18.92
CA PHE A 245 20.23 -27.56 -19.44
C PHE A 245 21.00 -26.62 -18.51
N VAL A 246 20.31 -25.90 -17.62
CA VAL A 246 20.90 -24.93 -16.69
C VAL A 246 20.19 -25.05 -15.33
N THR A 247 20.95 -25.09 -14.23
CA THR A 247 20.43 -25.13 -12.85
C THR A 247 19.94 -23.76 -12.38
#